data_AF-A0A084VAZ7-F1
#
_entry.id   AF-A0A084VAZ7-F1
#
_cell.length_a   1.000
_cell.length_b   1.000
_cell.length_c   1.000
_cell.angle_alpha   90.00
_cell.angle_beta   90.00
_cell.angle_gamma   90.00
#
_symmetry.space_group_name_H-M   'P 1'
#
loop_
_entity.id
_entity.type
_entity.pdbx_description
1 polymer ?
#
loop_
_entity_poly.entity_id
_entity_poly.type
_entity_poly.pdbx_seq_one_letter_code
_entity_poly.pdbx_strand_id
1 'polypeptide(L)'
;MQFWPILFKIHEMPEAPVMTAAIFCGLTKPTNLTEYLGPMCAEINELILHGLSIDGKRVVVKLRAFIADTVARCFIKGVIRHGGYNSCQKCTVEGRYNQQYHKVVFTGVGAEKRINEAFRNNAYP
;
A
#
# COMPACT_ATOMS: atom_id res chain seq x y z
N MET A 1 21.95 -8.53 2.58
CA MET A 1 20.82 -9.18 1.89
C MET A 1 19.53 -8.75 2.57
N GLN A 2 18.51 -8.36 1.82
CA GLN A 2 17.19 -7.97 2.31
C GLN A 2 16.11 -8.83 1.66
N PHE A 3 15.08 -9.16 2.43
CA PHE A 3 13.94 -9.94 2.00
C PHE A 3 12.66 -9.14 2.25
N TRP A 4 11.86 -8.97 1.21
CA TRP A 4 10.60 -8.23 1.25
C TRP A 4 9.48 -9.16 0.81
N PRO A 5 8.81 -9.84 1.76
CA PRO A 5 7.75 -10.78 1.43
C PRO A 5 6.49 -10.04 0.99
N ILE A 6 5.77 -10.66 0.05
CA ILE A 6 4.40 -10.32 -0.31
C ILE A 6 3.52 -11.39 0.33
N LEU A 7 2.76 -10.98 1.33
CA LEU A 7 1.95 -11.86 2.16
C LEU A 7 0.47 -11.70 1.84
N PHE A 8 -0.31 -12.76 2.01
CA PHE A 8 -1.75 -12.71 1.89
C PHE A 8 -2.45 -13.56 2.95
N LYS A 9 -3.72 -13.24 3.19
CA LYS A 9 -4.62 -14.01 4.05
C LYS A 9 -5.98 -14.09 3.39
N ILE A 10 -6.58 -15.28 3.42
CA ILE A 10 -7.94 -15.52 2.94
C ILE A 10 -8.89 -15.11 4.05
N HIS A 11 -9.78 -14.14 3.78
CA HIS A 11 -10.65 -13.60 4.82
C HIS A 11 -11.68 -14.64 5.29
N GLU A 12 -12.19 -15.43 4.35
CA GLU A 12 -13.20 -16.47 4.52
C GLU A 12 -12.65 -17.71 5.25
N MET A 13 -11.32 -17.78 5.46
CA MET A 13 -10.65 -18.85 6.19
C MET A 13 -9.81 -18.25 7.34
N PRO A 14 -10.43 -17.79 8.43
CA PRO A 14 -9.74 -17.08 9.51
C PRO A 14 -8.67 -17.92 10.22
N GLU A 15 -8.88 -19.24 10.30
CA GLU A 15 -7.93 -20.18 10.89
C GLU A 15 -6.71 -20.45 10.00
N ALA A 16 -6.79 -20.17 8.70
CA ALA A 16 -5.64 -20.30 7.82
C ALA A 16 -4.55 -19.29 8.22
N PRO A 17 -3.27 -19.69 8.23
CA PRO A 17 -2.18 -18.79 8.53
C PRO A 17 -2.06 -17.71 7.44
N VAL A 18 -1.31 -16.66 7.76
CA VAL A 18 -0.81 -15.76 6.72
C VAL A 18 0.15 -16.56 5.84
N MET A 19 -0.04 -16.50 4.53
CA MET A 19 0.75 -17.21 3.55
C MET A 19 1.63 -16.26 2.76
N THR A 20 2.78 -16.77 2.30
CA THR A 20 3.69 -16.03 1.42
C THR A 20 3.32 -16.31 -0.03
N ALA A 21 3.00 -15.26 -0.79
CA ALA A 21 2.82 -15.36 -2.24
C ALA A 21 4.15 -15.27 -2.98
N ALA A 22 5.01 -14.32 -2.57
CA ALA A 22 6.31 -14.10 -3.20
C ALA A 22 7.30 -13.44 -2.21
N ILE A 23 8.58 -13.44 -2.54
CA ILE A 23 9.63 -12.76 -1.78
C ILE A 23 10.55 -12.04 -2.76
N PHE A 24 10.64 -10.71 -2.63
CA PHE A 24 11.73 -9.97 -3.25
C PHE A 24 13.01 -10.18 -2.44
N CYS A 25 14.12 -10.45 -3.13
CA CYS A 25 15.43 -10.64 -2.54
C CYS A 25 16.44 -9.73 -3.24
N GLY A 26 17.16 -8.92 -2.46
CA GLY A 26 18.15 -7.99 -3.01
C GLY A 26 19.17 -7.52 -2.00
N LEU A 27 20.24 -6.89 -2.46
CA LEU A 27 21.25 -6.28 -1.57
C LEU A 27 20.69 -5.07 -0.81
N THR A 28 19.71 -4.39 -1.40
CA THR A 28 19.02 -3.23 -0.84
C THR A 28 17.51 -3.47 -0.83
N LYS A 29 16.77 -2.54 -0.23
CA LYS A 29 15.31 -2.48 -0.35
C LYS A 29 14.91 -2.29 -1.83
N PRO A 30 13.73 -2.77 -2.26
CA PRO A 30 13.27 -2.52 -3.62
C PRO A 30 13.25 -1.02 -3.90
N THR A 31 13.94 -0.60 -4.95
CA THR A 31 13.97 0.80 -5.43
C THR A 31 12.94 1.03 -6.54
N ASN A 32 12.53 -0.04 -7.21
CA ASN A 32 11.53 -0.04 -8.26
C ASN A 32 10.27 -0.78 -7.81
N LEU A 33 9.14 -0.07 -7.74
CA LEU A 33 7.85 -0.65 -7.36
C LEU A 33 7.33 -1.67 -8.38
N THR A 34 7.57 -1.44 -9.67
CA THR A 34 7.14 -2.34 -10.74
C THR A 34 7.89 -3.66 -10.68
N GLU A 35 9.18 -3.64 -10.37
CA GLU A 35 9.95 -4.86 -10.15
C GLU A 35 9.44 -5.64 -8.93
N TYR A 36 9.14 -4.93 -7.84
CA TYR A 36 8.69 -5.56 -6.61
C TYR A 36 7.24 -6.11 -6.69
N LEU A 37 6.29 -5.29 -7.13
CA LEU A 37 4.85 -5.57 -7.06
C LEU A 37 4.20 -5.81 -8.42
N GLY A 38 4.87 -5.51 -9.53
CA GLY A 38 4.32 -5.66 -10.88
C GLY A 38 3.80 -7.08 -11.17
N PRO A 39 4.59 -8.15 -10.90
CA PRO A 39 4.12 -9.53 -11.08
C PRO A 39 2.86 -9.83 -10.26
N MET A 40 2.84 -9.47 -8.97
CA MET A 40 1.66 -9.66 -8.12
C MET A 40 0.44 -8.88 -8.63
N CYS A 41 0.63 -7.64 -9.09
CA CYS A 41 -0.44 -6.82 -9.67
C CYS A 41 -1.02 -7.45 -10.94
N ALA A 42 -0.18 -8.02 -11.81
CA ALA A 42 -0.65 -8.72 -13.00
C ALA A 42 -1.48 -9.96 -12.62
N GLU A 43 -0.93 -10.82 -11.76
CA GLU A 43 -1.58 -12.07 -11.33
C GLU A 43 -2.90 -11.81 -10.59
N ILE A 44 -2.93 -10.87 -9.64
CA ILE A 44 -4.15 -10.61 -8.88
C ILE A 44 -5.27 -10.03 -9.75
N ASN A 45 -4.94 -9.22 -10.77
CA ASN A 45 -5.93 -8.69 -11.71
C ASN A 45 -6.54 -9.81 -12.56
N GLU A 46 -5.71 -10.74 -13.06
CA GLU A 46 -6.19 -11.94 -13.77
C GLU A 46 -7.10 -12.78 -12.88
N LEU A 47 -6.70 -13.01 -11.62
CA LEU A 47 -7.50 -13.76 -10.65
C LEU A 47 -8.82 -13.08 -10.31
N ILE A 48 -8.84 -11.75 -10.19
CA ILE A 48 -10.08 -10.99 -9.96
C ILE A 48 -11.02 -11.08 -11.17
N LEU A 49 -10.46 -10.98 -12.39
CA LEU A 49 -11.25 -10.98 -13.63
C LEU A 49 -11.81 -12.38 -13.95
N HIS A 50 -10.96 -13.40 -13.87
CA HIS A 50 -11.28 -14.75 -14.31
C HIS A 50 -11.67 -15.68 -13.17
N GLY A 51 -11.28 -15.39 -11.93
CA GLY A 51 -11.43 -16.31 -10.80
C GLY A 51 -10.45 -17.48 -10.88
N LEU A 52 -10.61 -18.42 -9.96
CA LEU A 52 -9.85 -19.67 -9.89
C LEU A 52 -10.75 -20.85 -10.25
N SER A 53 -10.21 -21.88 -10.90
CA SER A 53 -10.90 -23.15 -11.09
C SER A 53 -10.36 -24.18 -10.11
N ILE A 54 -11.20 -24.66 -9.19
CA ILE A 54 -10.85 -25.67 -8.20
C ILE A 54 -11.90 -26.78 -8.29
N ASP A 55 -11.49 -28.00 -8.62
CA ASP A 55 -12.36 -29.17 -8.83
C ASP A 55 -13.54 -28.87 -9.80
N GLY A 56 -13.23 -28.15 -10.88
CA GLY A 56 -14.22 -27.74 -11.89
C GLY A 56 -15.19 -26.64 -11.43
N LYS A 57 -15.06 -26.13 -10.21
CA LYS A 57 -15.85 -25.01 -9.68
C LYS A 57 -15.07 -23.72 -9.79
N ARG A 58 -15.74 -22.68 -10.29
CA ARG A 58 -15.19 -21.33 -10.33
C ARG A 58 -15.30 -20.68 -8.96
N VAL A 59 -14.16 -20.32 -8.38
CA VAL A 59 -14.03 -19.54 -7.15
C VAL A 59 -13.73 -18.08 -7.53
N VAL A 60 -14.60 -17.17 -7.12
CA VAL A 60 -14.42 -15.74 -7.37
C VAL A 60 -13.39 -15.18 -6.38
N VAL A 61 -12.37 -14.51 -6.89
CA VAL A 61 -11.36 -13.83 -6.07
C VAL A 61 -11.72 -12.35 -5.95
N LYS A 62 -11.69 -11.83 -4.72
CA LYS A 62 -11.89 -10.39 -4.45
C LYS A 62 -10.77 -9.86 -3.58
N LEU A 63 -10.19 -8.73 -3.99
CA LEU A 63 -9.24 -8.01 -3.17
C LEU A 63 -9.97 -7.17 -2.13
N ARG A 64 -9.79 -7.51 -0.85
CA ARG A 64 -10.46 -6.82 0.25
C ARG A 64 -9.71 -5.56 0.70
N ALA A 65 -8.41 -5.72 0.99
CA ALA A 65 -7.58 -4.65 1.50
C ALA A 65 -6.10 -4.96 1.29
N PHE A 66 -5.31 -3.91 1.12
CA PHE A 66 -3.86 -3.96 1.33
C PHE A 66 -3.54 -3.54 2.75
N ILE A 67 -2.81 -4.38 3.48
CA ILE A 67 -2.35 -4.10 4.83
C ILE A 67 -0.87 -3.75 4.77
N ALA A 68 -0.54 -2.53 5.16
CA ALA A 68 0.82 -2.04 5.23
C ALA A 68 0.93 -0.99 6.33
N ASP A 69 2.07 -0.95 7.00
CA ASP A 69 2.44 0.16 7.89
C ASP A 69 2.56 1.47 7.09
N THR A 70 2.81 2.57 7.79
CA THR A 70 2.84 3.88 7.14
C THR A 70 3.97 4.02 6.13
N VAL A 71 5.15 3.43 6.38
CA VAL A 71 6.31 3.58 5.49
C VAL A 71 6.13 2.77 4.21
N ALA A 72 5.75 1.51 4.34
CA ALA A 72 5.45 0.64 3.20
C ALA A 72 4.28 1.20 2.39
N ARG A 73 3.24 1.72 3.04
CA ARG A 73 2.11 2.37 2.35
C ARG A 73 2.51 3.60 1.56
N CYS A 74 3.38 4.46 2.12
CA CYS A 74 3.93 5.61 1.40
C CYS A 74 4.76 5.17 0.20
N PHE A 75 5.59 4.14 0.36
CA PHE A 75 6.38 3.57 -0.73
C PHE A 75 5.48 3.06 -1.86
N ILE A 76 4.49 2.21 -1.55
CA ILE A 76 3.54 1.65 -2.53
C ILE A 76 2.77 2.75 -3.27
N LYS A 77 2.34 3.79 -2.55
CA LYS A 77 1.59 4.91 -3.14
C LYS A 77 2.45 5.96 -3.83
N GLY A 78 3.77 5.94 -3.64
CA GLY A 78 4.66 7.00 -4.13
C GLY A 78 4.41 8.38 -3.50
N VAL A 79 3.98 8.44 -2.24
CA VAL A 79 3.65 9.72 -1.54
C VAL A 79 4.65 10.04 -0.44
N ILE A 80 4.66 11.31 0.01
CA ILE A 80 5.46 11.76 1.15
C ILE A 80 5.31 10.84 2.38
N ARG A 81 6.46 10.48 2.96
CA ARG A 81 6.57 9.71 4.22
C ARG A 81 6.04 10.52 5.42
N HIS A 82 5.55 9.83 6.45
CA HIS A 82 4.98 10.33 7.72
C HIS A 82 5.73 11.45 8.50
N GLY A 83 6.91 11.89 8.06
CA GLY A 83 7.64 13.02 8.65
C GLY A 83 7.63 14.30 7.80
N GLY A 84 7.06 14.27 6.58
CA GLY A 84 7.01 15.45 5.72
C GLY A 84 5.81 16.34 5.98
N TYR A 85 5.91 17.60 5.55
CA TYR A 85 4.85 18.61 5.72
C TYR A 85 3.52 18.19 5.10
N ASN A 86 3.52 17.55 3.92
CA ASN A 86 2.30 17.08 3.26
C ASN A 86 2.07 15.57 3.42
N SER A 87 2.47 14.99 4.56
CA SER A 87 2.45 13.53 4.76
C SER A 87 1.12 12.93 5.22
N CYS A 88 0.10 13.77 5.49
CA CYS A 88 -1.23 13.26 5.77
C CYS A 88 -1.81 12.57 4.53
N GLN A 89 -2.07 11.27 4.63
CA GLN A 89 -2.61 10.50 3.50
C GLN A 89 -4.14 10.63 3.32
N LYS A 90 -4.82 11.32 4.23
CA LYS A 90 -6.29 11.42 4.25
C LYS A 90 -6.81 12.78 3.80
N CYS A 91 -6.07 13.85 4.06
CA CYS A 91 -6.46 15.21 3.71
C CYS A 91 -5.25 16.05 3.27
N THR A 92 -5.52 17.27 2.84
CA THR A 92 -4.53 18.24 2.34
C THR A 92 -3.90 19.09 3.45
N VAL A 93 -4.07 18.69 4.72
CA VAL A 93 -3.46 19.43 5.84
C VAL A 93 -1.95 19.49 5.67
N GLU A 94 -1.42 20.71 5.75
CA GLU A 94 0.01 20.95 5.79
C GLU A 94 0.48 20.96 7.24
N GLY A 95 1.48 20.15 7.53
CA GLY A 95 2.16 20.10 8.81
C GLY A 95 2.99 21.36 9.04
N ARG A 96 3.36 21.61 10.29
CA ARG A 96 4.29 22.68 10.67
C ARG A 96 5.41 22.09 11.50
N TYR A 97 6.63 22.59 11.29
CA TYR A 97 7.75 22.16 12.10
C TYR A 97 7.64 22.78 13.49
N ASN A 98 7.55 21.93 14.50
CA ASN A 98 7.62 22.34 15.89
C ASN A 98 9.09 22.34 16.32
N GLN A 99 9.62 23.53 16.60
CA GLN A 99 11.02 23.72 17.00
C GLN A 99 11.35 23.09 18.36
N GLN A 100 10.40 23.08 19.29
CA GLN A 100 10.60 22.53 20.64
C GLN A 100 10.78 21.00 20.63
N TYR A 101 10.00 20.30 19.82
CA TYR A 101 10.01 18.83 19.76
C TYR A 101 10.74 18.27 18.55
N HIS A 102 11.27 19.14 17.67
CA HIS A 102 11.93 18.79 16.42
C HIS A 102 11.12 17.84 15.52
N LYS A 103 9.81 18.07 15.42
CA LYS A 103 8.86 17.22 14.68
C LYS A 103 7.92 18.04 13.82
N VAL A 104 7.49 17.48 12.70
CA VAL A 104 6.35 18.02 11.95
C VAL A 104 5.07 17.60 12.67
N VAL A 105 4.22 18.58 12.98
CA VAL A 105 2.92 18.37 13.64
C VAL A 105 1.79 18.91 12.78
N PHE A 106 0.64 18.24 12.81
CA PHE A 106 -0.57 18.69 12.14
C PHE A 106 -1.49 19.38 13.14
N THR A 107 -1.66 20.70 12.99
CA THR A 107 -2.52 21.51 13.86
C THR A 107 -3.80 21.97 13.17
N GLY A 108 -3.87 21.84 11.84
CA GLY A 108 -5.06 22.19 11.06
C GLY A 108 -6.16 21.15 11.22
N VAL A 109 -7.38 21.62 11.45
CA VAL A 109 -8.62 20.83 11.40
C VAL A 109 -9.44 21.24 10.17
N GLY A 110 -10.22 20.32 9.62
CA GLY A 110 -11.14 20.62 8.50
C GLY A 110 -10.50 20.79 7.12
N ALA A 111 -9.25 20.33 6.92
CA ALA A 111 -8.64 20.33 5.59
C ALA A 111 -9.38 19.41 4.61
N GLU A 112 -9.38 19.79 3.33
CA GLU A 112 -10.00 19.04 2.24
C GLU A 112 -9.51 17.59 2.20
N LYS A 113 -10.45 16.66 2.00
CA LYS A 113 -10.11 15.23 1.91
C LYS A 113 -9.36 14.97 0.60
N ARG A 114 -8.33 14.12 0.67
CA ARG A 114 -7.70 13.61 -0.55
C ARG A 114 -8.67 12.66 -1.24
N ILE A 115 -8.84 12.84 -2.55
CA ILE A 115 -9.72 11.99 -3.37
C ILE A 115 -8.90 11.17 -4.38
N ASN A 116 -9.45 10.04 -4.79
CA ASN A 116 -8.79 9.10 -5.69
C ASN A 116 -8.44 9.73 -7.05
N GLU A 117 -9.35 10.52 -7.62
CA GLU A 117 -9.14 11.19 -8.90
C GLU A 117 -7.92 12.12 -8.86
N ALA A 118 -7.88 13.03 -7.89
CA ALA A 118 -6.76 13.95 -7.70
C ALA A 118 -5.43 13.22 -7.42
N PHE A 119 -5.46 12.11 -6.67
CA PHE A 119 -4.28 11.27 -6.47
C PHE A 119 -3.75 10.68 -7.77
N ARG A 120 -4.64 10.12 -8.62
CA ARG A 120 -4.26 9.55 -9.93
C ARG A 120 -3.72 10.60 -10.90
N ASN A 121 -4.18 11.84 -10.76
CA ASN A 121 -3.71 12.99 -11.56
C ASN A 121 -2.44 13.65 -10.97
N ASN A 122 -1.78 13.04 -9.97
CA ASN A 122 -0.59 13.58 -9.30
C ASN A 122 -0.79 15.00 -8.73
N ALA A 123 -2.02 15.34 -8.34
CA ALA A 123 -2.33 16.65 -7.77
C ALA A 123 -1.84 16.81 -6.32
N TYR A 124 -1.38 15.71 -5.70
CA TYR A 124 -0.82 15.73 -4.37
C TYR A 124 0.63 15.24 -4.37
N PRO A 125 1.47 15.80 -3.47
CA PRO A 125 2.79 15.26 -3.21
C PRO A 125 2.72 13.95 -2.39
#